data_AF-A0A4D9DD98-F1
#
_entry.id   AF-A0A4D9DD98-F1
#
_cell.length_a   1.000
_cell.length_b   1.000
_cell.length_c   1.000
_cell.angle_alpha   90.00
_cell.angle_beta   90.00
_cell.angle_gamma   90.00
#
_symmetry.space_group_name_H-M   'P 1'
#
loop_
_entity.id
_entity.type
_entity.pdbx_description
1 polymer ?
#
loop_
_entity_poly.entity_id
_entity_poly.type
_entity_poly.pdbx_seq_one_letter_code
_entity_poly.pdbx_strand_id
1 'polypeptide(L)' 'MSTKVVSHLIEKLPGGVGDKEPPTDVIVNIIAVLNNLVVESPIAARDIVYFNGLQKLFYIKKKRDR' A
#
# COMPACT_ATOMS: atom_id res chain seq x y z
N MET A 1 12.73 -2.86 -11.90
CA MET A 1 11.36 -2.93 -11.34
C MET A 1 10.86 -1.50 -11.19
N SER A 2 9.66 -1.17 -11.68
CA SER A 2 9.24 0.24 -11.84
C SER A 2 8.84 0.84 -10.49
N THR A 3 9.74 1.60 -9.87
CA THR A 3 9.49 2.41 -8.66
C THR A 3 8.21 3.25 -8.75
N LYS A 4 7.85 3.67 -9.97
CA LYS A 4 6.62 4.42 -10.29
C LYS A 4 5.35 3.62 -9.96
N VAL A 5 5.37 2.30 -10.12
CA VAL A 5 4.19 1.46 -9.82
C VAL A 5 3.96 1.41 -8.32
N VAL A 6 5.00 1.21 -7.51
CA VAL A 6 4.90 1.19 -6.05
C VAL A 6 4.39 2.53 -5.52
N SER A 7 4.99 3.63 -5.99
CA SER A 7 4.57 5.00 -5.63
C SER A 7 3.09 5.25 -5.97
N HIS A 8 2.67 4.92 -7.20
CA HIS A 8 1.28 5.13 -7.63
C HIS A 8 0.27 4.29 -6.82
N LEU A 9 0.59 3.04 -6.52
CA LEU A 9 -0.26 2.16 -5.73
C LEU A 9 -0.40 2.66 -4.28
N ILE A 10 0.68 3.12 -3.67
CA ILE A 10 0.66 3.66 -2.31
C ILE A 10 -0.15 4.94 -2.22
N GLU A 11 -0.09 5.82 -3.21
CA GLU A 11 -0.91 7.04 -3.25
C GLU A 11 -2.41 6.74 -3.18
N LYS A 12 -2.86 5.63 -3.79
CA LYS A 12 -4.27 5.20 -3.80
C LYS A 12 -4.74 4.58 -2.48
N LEU A 13 -3.82 4.18 -1.60
CA LEU A 13 -4.19 3.66 -0.29
C LEU A 13 -4.64 4.78 0.64
N PRO A 14 -5.67 4.57 1.47
CA PRO A 14 -6.04 5.51 2.52
C PRO A 14 -4.92 5.59 3.56
N GLY A 15 -4.55 6.81 3.97
CA GLY A 15 -3.50 7.07 4.95
C GLY A 15 -3.99 7.76 6.22
N GLY A 16 -5.21 8.30 6.22
CA GLY A 16 -5.75 9.01 7.38
C GLY A 16 -7.25 9.22 7.35
N VAL A 17 -7.75 9.83 8.43
CA VAL A 17 -9.15 10.21 8.56
C VAL A 17 -9.45 11.36 7.60
N GLY A 18 -10.40 11.15 6.68
CA GLY A 18 -10.81 12.15 5.68
C GLY A 18 -10.28 11.88 4.26
N ASP A 19 -9.41 10.88 4.07
CA ASP A 19 -9.01 10.45 2.73
C ASP A 19 -10.19 9.81 1.97
N LYS A 20 -10.24 10.05 0.66
CA LYS A 20 -11.16 9.30 -0.22
C LYS A 20 -10.77 7.83 -0.21
N GLU A 21 -11.60 7.02 0.44
CA GLU A 21 -11.35 5.60 0.57
C GLU A 21 -11.84 4.84 -0.67
N PRO A 22 -10.96 4.10 -1.36
CA PRO A 22 -11.38 3.19 -2.41
C PRO A 22 -12.30 2.08 -1.86
N PRO A 23 -13.08 1.41 -2.71
CA PRO A 23 -13.77 0.19 -2.32
C PRO A 23 -12.81 -0.85 -1.71
N THR A 24 -13.28 -1.63 -0.74
CA THR A 24 -12.45 -2.61 -0.02
C THR A 24 -11.75 -3.58 -0.95
N ASP A 25 -12.41 -4.06 -2.01
CA ASP A 25 -11.81 -4.96 -2.99
C ASP A 25 -10.61 -4.34 -3.72
N VAL A 26 -10.68 -3.04 -4.01
CA VAL A 26 -9.58 -2.29 -4.63
C VAL A 26 -8.40 -2.21 -3.68
N ILE A 27 -8.64 -1.95 -2.40
CA ILE A 27 -7.60 -1.91 -1.36
C ILE A 27 -6.91 -3.28 -1.24
N VAL A 28 -7.69 -4.37 -1.16
CA VAL A 28 -7.16 -5.73 -1.08
C VAL A 28 -6.30 -6.07 -2.29
N ASN A 29 -6.76 -5.73 -3.50
CA ASN A 29 -6.01 -5.95 -4.73
C ASN A 29 -4.69 -5.17 -4.76
N ILE A 30 -4.70 -3.90 -4.34
CA ILE A 30 -3.46 -3.10 -4.22
C ILE A 30 -2.48 -3.77 -3.27
N ILE A 31 -2.93 -4.18 -2.08
CA ILE A 31 -2.08 -4.86 -1.09
C ILE A 31 -1.54 -6.19 -1.65
N ALA A 32 -2.36 -6.96 -2.35
CA ALA A 32 -1.93 -8.21 -2.98
C ALA A 32 -0.81 -7.97 -4.01
N VAL A 33 -0.94 -6.94 -4.85
CA VAL A 33 0.10 -6.56 -5.82
C VAL A 33 1.38 -6.12 -5.10
N LEU A 34 1.28 -5.28 -4.08
CA LEU A 34 2.45 -4.85 -3.29
C LEU A 34 3.16 -6.05 -2.62
N ASN A 35 2.40 -7.01 -2.08
CA ASN A 35 2.97 -8.22 -1.50
C ASN A 35 3.71 -9.06 -2.55
N ASN A 36 3.12 -9.26 -3.73
CA ASN A 36 3.79 -10.00 -4.81
C ASN A 36 5.09 -9.32 -5.26
N LEU A 37 5.11 -7.99 -5.36
CA LEU A 37 6.31 -7.23 -5.71
C LEU A 37 7.42 -7.39 -4.66
N VAL A 38 7.07 -7.43 -3.37
CA VAL A 38 8.02 -7.66 -2.27
C VAL A 38 8.61 -9.07 -2.31
N VAL A 39 7.78 -10.08 -2.64
CA VAL A 39 8.24 -11.48 -2.79
C VAL A 39 9.24 -11.59 -3.95
N GLU A 40 8.98 -10.91 -5.06
CA GLU A 40 9.86 -10.94 -6.23
C GLU A 40 11.15 -10.11 -6.05
N SER A 41 11.13 -9.01 -5.29
CA SER A 41 12.33 -8.21 -5.06
C SER A 41 12.32 -7.44 -3.74
N PRO A 42 13.43 -7.49 -2.98
CA PRO A 42 13.59 -6.67 -1.78
C PRO A 42 13.65 -5.17 -2.09
N ILE A 43 13.92 -4.78 -3.35
CA ILE A 43 13.90 -3.38 -3.77
C ILE A 43 12.49 -2.80 -3.65
N ALA A 44 11.45 -3.59 -3.95
CA ALA A 44 10.07 -3.15 -3.79
C ALA A 44 9.73 -2.88 -2.32
N ALA A 45 10.24 -3.70 -1.39
CA ALA A 45 10.07 -3.47 0.05
C ALA A 45 10.69 -2.14 0.48
N ARG A 46 11.91 -1.84 0.02
CA ARG A 46 12.57 -0.56 0.28
C ARG A 46 11.74 0.60 -0.27
N ASP A 47 11.24 0.48 -1.50
CA ASP A 47 10.45 1.54 -2.13
C ASP A 47 9.11 1.76 -1.40
N ILE A 48 8.48 0.70 -0.88
CA ILE A 48 7.28 0.82 -0.04
C ILE A 48 7.56 1.64 1.22
N VAL A 49 8.68 1.40 1.89
CA VAL A 49 9.09 2.18 3.06
C VAL A 49 9.38 3.62 2.66
N TYR A 50 10.10 3.83 1.55
CA TYR A 50 10.48 5.16 1.06
C TYR A 50 9.28 6.05 0.75
N PHE A 51 8.22 5.49 0.15
CA PHE A 51 6.98 6.22 -0.18
C PHE A 51 5.96 6.27 0.96
N ASN A 52 6.39 6.07 2.21
CA ASN A 52 5.53 6.09 3.40
C ASN A 52 4.37 5.08 3.36
N GLY A 53 4.56 3.95 2.67
CA GLY A 53 3.57 2.89 2.54
C GLY A 53 3.25 2.19 3.87
N LEU A 54 4.23 2.07 4.77
CA LEU A 54 4.04 1.44 6.08
C LEU A 54 2.96 2.14 6.93
N GLN A 55 2.95 3.47 6.95
CA GLN A 55 1.93 4.22 7.69
C GLN A 55 0.52 3.91 7.18
N LYS A 56 0.35 3.86 5.86
CA LYS A 56 -0.93 3.55 5.21
C LYS A 56 -1.37 2.11 5.46
N LEU A 57 -0.45 1.15 5.33
CA LEU A 57 -0.73 -0.26 5.61
C LEU A 57 -1.13 -0.47 7.09
N PHE A 58 -0.48 0.23 8.01
CA PHE A 58 -0.82 0.17 9.44
C PHE A 58 -2.20 0.77 9.73
N TYR A 59 -2.54 1.90 9.09
CA TYR A 59 -3.87 2.50 9.17
C TYR A 59 -4.95 1.51 8.73
N ILE A 60 -4.78 0.87 7.57
CA ILE A 60 -5.72 -0.13 7.04
C ILE A 60 -5.85 -1.33 7.99
N LYS A 61 -4.72 -1.86 8.48
CA LYS A 61 -4.73 -2.98 9.44
C LYS A 61 -5.51 -2.62 10.71
N LYS A 62 -5.22 -1.47 11.31
CA LYS A 62 -5.90 -1.00 12.53
C LYS A 62 -7.39 -0.74 12.31
N LYS A 63 -7.78 -0.29 11.11
CA LYS A 63 -9.18 -0.09 10.75
C LYS A 63 -9.94 -1.42 10.61
N ARG A 64 -9.31 -2.44 10.01
CA ARG A 64 -9.88 -3.78 9.87
C ARG A 64 -9.98 -4.54 11.20
N ASP A 65 -8.99 -4.37 12.06
CA ASP A 65 -8.91 -5.08 13.35
C ASP A 65 -9.88 -4.49 14.42
N ARG A 66 -10.55 -3.37 14.11
CA ARG A 66 -11.63 -2.78 14.92
C ARG A 66 -12.98 -3.35 14.53
#